data_AF-A0A3N5HN58-F1
#
_entry.id   AF-A0A3N5HN58-F1
#
_cell.length_a   1.000
_cell.length_b   1.000
_cell.length_c   1.000
_cell.angle_alpha   90.00
_cell.angle_beta   90.00
_cell.angle_gamma   90.00
#
_symmetry.space_group_name_H-M   'P 1'
#
loop_
_entity.id
_entity.type
_entity.pdbx_description
1 polymer ?
#
loop_
_entity_poly.entity_id
_entity_poly.type
_entity_poly.pdbx_seq_one_letter_code
_entity_poly.pdbx_strand_id
1 'polypeptide(L)'
;MAIDRSTFGVRDASAEPAYRLFVIVESAALNQVSTASGSGPATLAARGQLMGTGRFEVTGRLRSDAAGADVALDLAVRDLALPTLNDALVAHG
;
A
#
# COMPACT_ATOMS: atom_id res chain seq x y z
N MET A 1 2.81 -6.01 -14.56
CA MET A 1 4.02 -6.06 -13.68
C MET A 1 3.59 -6.72 -12.38
N ALA A 2 4.39 -7.64 -11.84
CA ALA A 2 4.09 -8.34 -10.60
C ALA A 2 5.29 -8.31 -9.64
N ILE A 3 5.01 -8.19 -8.35
CA ILE A 3 5.97 -8.34 -7.26
C ILE A 3 5.50 -9.51 -6.40
N ASP A 4 6.36 -10.50 -6.23
CA ASP A 4 6.11 -11.66 -5.38
C ASP A 4 7.07 -11.62 -4.19
N ARG A 5 6.52 -11.74 -2.97
CA ARG A 5 7.26 -11.83 -1.71
C ARG A 5 8.38 -10.80 -1.55
N SER A 6 8.00 -9.58 -1.16
CA SER A 6 8.94 -8.50 -0.85
C SER A 6 8.62 -7.87 0.50
N THR A 7 9.64 -7.37 1.19
CA THR A 7 9.45 -6.64 2.45
C THR A 7 9.94 -5.21 2.27
N PHE A 8 9.08 -4.26 2.61
CA PHE A 8 9.40 -2.84 2.58
C PHE A 8 9.32 -2.29 4.01
N GLY A 9 10.33 -1.52 4.40
CA GLY A 9 10.36 -0.87 5.69
C GLY A 9 10.58 0.63 5.54
N VAL A 10 9.84 1.42 6.30
CA VAL A 10 10.06 2.86 6.45
C VAL A 10 10.37 3.15 7.91
N ARG A 11 11.34 4.03 8.14
CA ARG A 11 11.68 4.53 9.47
C ARG A 11 11.46 6.03 9.46
N ASP A 12 10.69 6.51 10.42
CA ASP A 12 10.62 7.94 10.73
C ASP A 12 11.51 8.20 11.95
N ALA A 13 12.65 8.84 11.70
CA ALA A 13 13.58 9.24 12.75
C ALA A 13 13.34 10.69 13.22
N SER A 14 12.45 11.44 12.57
CA SER A 14 12.07 12.80 12.93
C SER A 14 10.85 12.87 13.84
N ALA A 15 10.06 11.81 13.90
CA ALA A 15 8.96 11.65 14.85
C ALA A 15 9.48 11.43 16.29
N GLU A 16 8.67 11.82 17.27
CA GLU A 16 8.95 11.60 18.69
C GLU A 16 7.75 10.91 19.37
N PRO A 17 7.85 9.62 19.73
CA PRO A 17 9.01 8.74 19.58
C PRO A 17 9.28 8.34 18.12
N ALA A 18 10.55 8.12 17.78
CA ALA A 18 10.93 7.60 16.47
C ALA A 18 10.39 6.17 16.30
N TYR A 19 9.89 5.84 15.11
CA TYR A 19 9.25 4.55 14.85
C TYR A 19 9.66 3.94 13.51
N ARG A 20 9.39 2.64 13.35
CA ARG A 20 9.58 1.90 12.10
C ARG A 20 8.31 1.15 11.75
N LEU A 21 7.86 1.28 10.51
CA LEU A 21 6.79 0.48 9.94
C LEU A 21 7.37 -0.44 8.87
N PHE A 22 6.80 -1.63 8.73
CA PHE A 22 7.12 -2.52 7.62
C PHE A 22 5.88 -3.23 7.10
N VAL A 23 5.92 -3.50 5.80
CA VAL A 23 4.92 -4.30 5.09
C VAL A 23 5.61 -5.47 4.41
N ILE A 24 5.02 -6.63 4.52
CA ILE A 24 5.38 -7.83 3.79
C ILE A 24 4.36 -7.94 2.67
N VAL A 25 4.79 -7.68 1.44
CA VAL A 25 3.99 -7.85 0.24
C VAL A 25 4.09 -9.30 -0.18
N GLU A 26 2.99 -10.03 -0.08
CA GLU A 26 2.94 -11.43 -0.53
C GLU A 26 2.78 -11.49 -2.05
N SER A 27 1.88 -10.67 -2.59
CA SER A 27 1.67 -10.51 -4.02
C SER A 27 1.19 -9.09 -4.32
N ALA A 28 1.73 -8.49 -5.37
CA ALA A 28 1.19 -7.27 -5.97
C ALA A 28 1.18 -7.40 -7.49
N ALA A 29 0.10 -6.95 -8.11
CA ALA A 29 -0.09 -6.96 -9.55
C ALA A 29 -0.60 -5.61 -10.02
N LEU A 30 -0.02 -5.15 -11.13
CA LEU A 30 -0.50 -4.00 -11.88
C LEU A 30 -0.83 -4.45 -13.31
N ASN A 31 -2.10 -4.32 -13.66
CA ASN A 31 -2.66 -4.72 -14.94
C ASN A 31 -3.05 -3.49 -15.77
N GLN A 32 -3.00 -3.63 -17.10
CA GLN A 32 -3.42 -2.59 -18.05
C GLN A 32 -2.63 -1.26 -17.95
N VAL A 33 -1.30 -1.34 -17.80
CA VAL A 33 -0.38 -0.18 -17.72
C VAL A 33 -0.17 0.53 -19.06
N SER A 34 -0.63 -0.05 -20.16
CA SER A 34 -0.25 0.37 -21.52
C SER A 34 -1.02 1.61 -22.01
N THR A 35 -0.27 2.53 -22.61
CA THR A 35 -0.58 3.93 -22.97
C THR A 35 -1.31 4.12 -24.30
N ALA A 36 -2.02 3.11 -24.80
CA ALA A 36 -2.89 3.32 -25.96
C ALA A 36 -4.23 3.88 -25.47
N SER A 37 -4.54 5.11 -25.87
CA SER A 37 -5.82 5.79 -25.67
C SER A 37 -6.97 4.84 -26.05
N GLY A 38 -7.50 4.09 -25.07
CA GLY A 38 -8.49 3.03 -25.32
C GLY A 38 -8.45 1.81 -24.40
N SER A 39 -7.35 1.53 -23.66
CA SER A 39 -7.21 0.30 -22.86
C SER A 39 -7.98 0.23 -21.52
N GLY A 40 -8.80 1.24 -21.19
CA GLY A 40 -9.52 1.30 -19.92
C GLY A 40 -8.62 1.63 -18.72
N PRO A 41 -9.17 1.70 -17.49
CA PRO A 41 -8.40 2.04 -16.30
C PRO A 41 -7.35 0.97 -15.98
N ALA A 42 -6.14 1.39 -15.63
CA ALA A 42 -5.15 0.48 -15.05
C ALA A 42 -5.63 0.06 -13.66
N THR A 43 -5.50 -1.22 -13.32
CA THR A 43 -5.92 -1.73 -12.02
C THR A 43 -4.72 -2.23 -11.23
N LEU A 44 -4.68 -1.86 -9.96
CA LEU A 44 -3.68 -2.33 -9.00
C LEU A 44 -4.36 -3.23 -7.97
N ALA A 45 -3.74 -4.34 -7.62
CA ALA A 45 -4.12 -5.18 -6.50
C ALA A 45 -2.87 -5.61 -5.73
N ALA A 46 -2.88 -5.48 -4.42
CA ALA A 46 -1.79 -5.95 -3.56
C ALA A 46 -2.35 -6.54 -2.27
N ARG A 47 -1.67 -7.54 -1.72
CA ARG A 47 -2.00 -8.12 -0.41
C ARG A 47 -0.75 -8.53 0.34
N GLY A 48 -0.89 -8.62 1.66
CA GLY A 48 0.16 -9.12 2.52
C GLY A 48 -0.08 -8.77 3.98
N GLN A 49 1.00 -8.46 4.70
CA GLN A 49 0.96 -8.22 6.15
C GLN A 49 1.61 -6.89 6.52
N LEU A 50 0.94 -6.09 7.32
CA LEU A 50 1.44 -4.91 8.01
C LEU A 50 1.97 -5.33 9.38
N MET A 51 3.20 -4.93 9.70
CA MET A 51 3.87 -5.25 10.97
C MET A 51 3.90 -6.76 11.30
N GLY A 52 3.86 -7.62 10.28
CA GLY A 52 3.87 -9.08 10.41
C GLY A 52 2.63 -9.69 11.04
N THR A 53 1.56 -8.90 11.27
CA THR A 53 0.32 -9.39 11.90
C THR A 53 -0.93 -8.96 11.13
N GLY A 54 -1.05 -7.68 10.77
CA GLY A 54 -2.25 -7.16 10.14
C GLY A 54 -2.33 -7.54 8.68
N ARG A 55 -3.28 -8.38 8.27
CA ARG A 55 -3.49 -8.67 6.85
C ARG A 55 -4.00 -7.42 6.15
N PHE A 56 -3.31 -7.00 5.10
CA PHE A 56 -3.74 -5.88 4.27
C PHE A 56 -4.13 -6.35 2.88
N GLU A 57 -5.12 -5.65 2.31
CA GLU A 57 -5.52 -5.73 0.91
C GLU A 57 -5.64 -4.31 0.38
N VAL A 58 -5.03 -4.06 -0.78
CA VAL A 58 -5.12 -2.81 -1.52
C VAL A 58 -5.69 -3.13 -2.89
N THR A 59 -6.72 -2.40 -3.28
CA THR A 59 -7.20 -2.37 -4.66
C THR A 59 -7.22 -0.95 -5.17
N GLY A 60 -6.87 -0.74 -6.43
CA GLY A 60 -6.84 0.58 -7.02
C GLY A 60 -7.22 0.60 -8.49
N ARG A 61 -7.75 1.73 -8.93
CA ARG A 61 -7.99 2.03 -10.33
C ARG A 61 -7.32 3.36 -10.66
N LEU A 62 -6.51 3.37 -11.71
CA LEU A 62 -5.86 4.54 -12.23
C LEU A 62 -6.45 4.83 -13.61
N ARG A 63 -7.05 6.01 -13.76
CA ARG A 63 -7.51 6.53 -15.03
C ARG A 63 -6.59 7.67 -15.42
N SER A 64 -5.92 7.56 -16.56
CA SER A 64 -5.16 8.67 -17.12
C SER A 64 -5.89 9.13 -18.37
N ASP A 65 -6.40 10.36 -18.34
CA ASP A 65 -6.93 11.03 -19.52
C ASP A 65 -6.19 12.35 -19.77
N ALA A 66 -6.57 13.08 -20.81
CA ALA A 66 -5.92 14.34 -21.18
C ALA A 66 -6.06 15.45 -20.11
N ALA A 67 -6.97 15.30 -19.14
CA ALA A 67 -7.20 16.26 -18.07
C ALA A 67 -6.40 15.94 -16.79
N GLY A 68 -5.84 14.72 -16.67
CA GLY A 68 -4.98 14.33 -15.55
C GLY A 68 -5.11 12.86 -15.17
N ALA A 69 -4.35 12.45 -14.15
CA ALA A 69 -4.48 11.13 -13.55
C ALA A 69 -5.49 11.19 -12.40
N ASP A 70 -6.55 10.39 -12.50
CA ASP A 70 -7.49 10.07 -11.43
C ASP A 70 -7.13 8.72 -10.82
N VAL A 71 -6.99 8.68 -9.49
CA VAL A 71 -6.54 7.52 -8.73
C VAL A 71 -7.52 7.25 -7.60
N ALA A 72 -8.26 6.14 -7.72
CA ALA A 72 -9.11 5.61 -6.65
C ALA A 72 -8.39 4.43 -5.99
N LEU A 73 -8.22 4.49 -4.66
CA LEU A 73 -7.56 3.46 -3.87
C LEU A 73 -8.43 3.07 -2.68
N ASP A 74 -8.63 1.77 -2.52
CA ASP A 74 -9.25 1.16 -1.36
C ASP A 74 -8.18 0.37 -0.61
N LEU A 75 -8.03 0.66 0.69
CA LEU A 75 -7.13 -0.05 1.60
C LEU A 75 -7.94 -0.63 2.75
N ALA A 76 -7.79 -1.93 2.97
CA ALA A 76 -8.32 -2.62 4.14
C ALA A 76 -7.17 -3.27 4.91
N VAL A 77 -7.16 -3.08 6.24
CA VAL A 77 -6.26 -3.79 7.15
C VAL A 77 -7.11 -4.48 8.21
N ARG A 78 -6.85 -5.77 8.44
CA ARG A 78 -7.58 -6.61 9.40
C ARG A 78 -6.60 -7.32 10.31
N ASP A 79 -7.04 -7.67 11.51
CA ASP A 79 -6.28 -8.50 12.45
C ASP A 79 -4.91 -7.91 12.85
N LEU A 80 -4.77 -6.58 12.80
CA LEU A 80 -3.53 -5.90 13.17
C LEU A 80 -3.37 -5.89 14.69
N ALA A 81 -2.24 -6.39 15.17
CA ALA A 81 -1.86 -6.23 16.57
C ALA A 81 -1.48 -4.76 16.83
N LEU A 82 -2.44 -3.94 17.26
CA LEU A 82 -2.24 -2.51 17.56
C LEU A 82 -1.02 -2.19 18.45
N PRO A 83 -0.63 -3.02 19.43
CA PRO A 83 0.60 -2.79 20.19
C PRO A 83 1.86 -2.69 19.32
N THR A 84 1.88 -3.33 18.13
CA THR A 84 3.00 -3.22 17.19
C THR A 84 3.12 -1.84 16.53
N LEU A 85 2.06 -1.02 16.59
CA LEU A 85 2.05 0.37 16.10
C LEU A 85 2.19 1.40 17.22
N ASN A 86 2.38 1.00 18.47
CA ASN A 86 2.22 1.90 19.61
C ASN A 86 3.06 3.19 19.48
N ASP A 87 4.34 3.06 19.11
CA ASP A 87 5.21 4.24 18.94
C ASP A 87 4.74 5.16 17.82
N ALA A 88 4.24 4.60 16.71
CA ALA A 88 3.68 5.38 15.61
C ALA A 88 2.36 6.05 15.99
N LEU A 89 1.53 5.39 16.79
CA LEU A 89 0.28 5.95 17.31
C LEU A 89 0.52 7.06 18.33
N VAL A 90 1.55 6.92 19.18
CA VAL A 90 1.93 7.98 20.14
C VAL A 90 2.46 9.20 19.40
N ALA A 91 3.26 9.01 18.34
CA ALA A 91 3.85 10.12 17.59
C ALA A 91 2.83 10.96 16.80
N HIS A 92 1.65 10.41 16.47
CA HIS A 92 0.63 11.04 15.61
C HIS A 92 -0.78 11.09 16.23
N GLY A 93 -0.90 10.74 17.51
CA GLY A 93 -2.15 10.63 18.25
C GLY A 93 -2.55 11.88 19.03
#